data_AF-A0A839QN83-F1
#
_entry.id   AF-A0A839QN83-F1
#
_cell.length_a   1.000
_cell.length_b   1.000
_cell.length_c   1.000
_cell.angle_alpha   90.00
_cell.angle_beta   90.00
_cell.angle_gamma   90.00
#
_symmetry.space_group_name_H-M   'P 1'
#
loop_
_entity.id
_entity.type
_entity.pdbx_description
1 polymer ?
#
loop_
_entity_poly.entity_id
_entity_poly.type
_entity_poly.pdbx_seq_one_letter_code
_entity_poly.pdbx_strand_id
1 'polypeptide(L)'
;MAESTDDVLDFGYVDSPGNSFLDTLANNFDAAFLAVAAVLALGVLSVFFMILRNIKAARRAGMNPATMQTDLAAKVMNSGLLAPAPSKEARLAELDDLLVRSVISAAEHETARMEILGGR
;
A
#
# COMPACT_ATOMS: atom_id res chain seq x y z
N MET A 1 -54.22 48.98 -42.53
CA MET A 1 -53.96 47.55 -42.27
C MET A 1 -52.48 47.45 -41.95
N ALA A 2 -52.15 47.41 -40.66
CA ALA A 2 -50.77 47.41 -40.18
C ALA A 2 -50.32 45.97 -39.89
N GLU A 3 -49.07 45.72 -40.23
CA GLU A 3 -48.35 44.46 -40.30
C GLU A 3 -48.13 43.86 -38.89
N SER A 4 -48.45 42.57 -38.73
CA SER A 4 -48.27 41.81 -37.48
C SER A 4 -46.82 41.33 -37.38
N THR A 5 -46.01 42.00 -36.55
CA THR A 5 -44.62 41.62 -36.23
C THR A 5 -44.47 41.18 -34.78
N ASP A 6 -45.45 40.48 -34.23
CA ASP A 6 -45.46 40.07 -32.81
C ASP A 6 -45.16 38.58 -32.59
N ASP A 7 -44.69 37.85 -33.60
CA ASP A 7 -44.20 36.47 -33.47
C ASP A 7 -42.67 36.43 -33.31
N VAL A 8 -42.11 37.33 -32.51
CA VAL A 8 -40.75 37.13 -31.99
C VAL A 8 -40.88 36.06 -30.92
N LEU A 9 -40.69 34.81 -31.35
CA LEU A 9 -40.63 33.59 -30.56
C LEU A 9 -40.13 33.88 -29.14
N ASP A 10 -41.08 33.99 -28.20
CA ASP A 10 -40.84 33.95 -26.77
C ASP A 10 -40.37 32.54 -26.45
N PHE A 11 -39.07 32.31 -26.65
CA PHE A 11 -38.37 31.13 -26.17
C PHE A 11 -38.43 31.20 -24.65
N GLY A 12 -39.56 30.74 -24.12
CA GLY A 12 -39.85 30.70 -22.70
C GLY A 12 -38.62 30.19 -21.98
N TYR A 13 -38.08 31.04 -21.10
CA TYR A 13 -36.98 30.68 -20.23
C TYR A 13 -37.43 29.44 -19.47
N VAL A 14 -36.86 28.29 -19.80
CA VAL A 14 -37.11 27.07 -19.05
C VAL A 14 -36.51 27.34 -17.67
N ASP A 15 -37.37 27.57 -16.69
CA ASP A 15 -37.00 27.58 -15.27
C ASP A 15 -36.39 26.20 -14.98
N SER A 16 -35.08 26.10 -15.16
CA SER A 16 -34.31 24.89 -14.86
C SER A 16 -34.60 24.65 -13.39
N PRO A 17 -35.25 23.53 -13.00
CA PRO A 17 -35.65 23.29 -11.63
C PRO A 17 -34.44 23.50 -10.75
N GLY A 18 -34.44 24.64 -10.05
CA GLY A 18 -33.23 25.27 -9.56
C GLY A 18 -32.42 24.25 -8.79
N ASN A 19 -31.25 23.92 -9.32
CA ASN A 19 -30.28 23.09 -8.65
C ASN A 19 -29.80 23.96 -7.48
N SER A 20 -30.54 23.94 -6.38
CA SER A 20 -30.37 24.82 -5.22
C SER A 20 -28.94 24.83 -4.70
N PHE A 21 -28.24 23.71 -4.89
CA PHE A 21 -26.81 23.56 -4.69
C PHE A 21 -25.95 24.46 -5.59
N LEU A 22 -26.17 24.45 -6.91
CA LEU A 22 -25.42 25.28 -7.86
C LEU A 22 -25.73 26.77 -7.69
N ASP A 23 -26.99 27.14 -7.41
CA ASP A 23 -27.35 28.53 -7.12
C ASP A 23 -26.73 29.02 -5.81
N THR A 24 -26.67 28.16 -4.77
CA THR A 24 -25.99 28.50 -3.52
C THR A 24 -24.49 28.68 -3.74
N LEU A 25 -23.87 27.85 -4.59
CA LEU A 25 -22.47 27.95 -4.99
C LEU A 25 -22.16 29.23 -5.79
N ALA A 26 -23.02 29.59 -6.75
CA ALA A 26 -22.84 30.76 -7.59
C ALA A 26 -23.03 32.07 -6.79
N ASN A 27 -24.03 32.11 -5.92
CA ASN A 27 -24.32 33.28 -5.07
C ASN A 27 -23.34 33.44 -3.90
N ASN A 28 -22.67 32.37 -3.47
CA ASN A 28 -21.68 32.37 -2.38
C ASN A 28 -20.34 31.79 -2.84
N PHE A 29 -19.85 32.24 -4.00
CA PHE A 29 -18.64 31.72 -4.62
C PHE A 29 -17.44 31.69 -3.66
N ASP A 30 -17.26 32.74 -2.85
CA ASP A 30 -16.17 32.83 -1.86
C ASP A 30 -16.26 31.72 -0.80
N ALA A 31 -17.45 31.49 -0.24
CA ALA A 31 -17.67 30.46 0.76
C ALA A 31 -17.53 29.06 0.16
N ALA A 32 -18.01 28.87 -1.06
CA ALA A 32 -17.92 27.60 -1.77
C ALA A 32 -16.46 27.27 -2.14
N PHE A 33 -15.69 28.25 -2.60
CA PHE A 33 -14.27 28.11 -2.89
C PHE A 33 -13.48 27.74 -1.63
N LEU A 34 -13.74 28.42 -0.50
CA LEU A 34 -13.10 28.11 0.77
C LEU A 34 -13.46 26.70 1.26
N ALA A 35 -14.71 26.28 1.10
CA ALA A 35 -15.14 24.92 1.45
C ALA A 35 -14.39 23.86 0.63
N VAL A 36 -14.28 24.05 -0.69
CA VAL A 36 -13.54 23.12 -1.56
C VAL A 36 -12.05 23.11 -1.20
N ALA A 37 -11.45 24.28 -1.00
CA ALA A 37 -10.05 24.39 -0.58
C ALA A 37 -9.79 23.69 0.77
N ALA A 38 -10.72 23.82 1.73
CA ALA A 38 -10.63 23.15 3.02
C ALA A 38 -10.70 21.62 2.87
N VAL A 39 -11.60 21.10 2.05
CA VAL A 39 -11.70 19.66 1.78
C VAL A 39 -10.41 19.14 1.14
N LEU A 40 -9.86 19.86 0.15
CA LEU A 40 -8.59 19.48 -0.47
C LEU A 40 -7.43 19.53 0.54
N ALA A 41 -7.36 20.57 1.37
CA ALA A 41 -6.34 20.70 2.40
C ALA A 41 -6.42 19.57 3.43
N LEU A 42 -7.62 19.20 3.87
CA LEU A 42 -7.85 18.07 4.76
C LEU A 42 -7.45 16.74 4.11
N GLY A 43 -7.71 16.57 2.81
CA GLY A 43 -7.27 15.41 2.04
C GLY A 43 -5.74 15.28 2.03
N VAL A 44 -5.03 16.36 1.69
CA VAL A 44 -3.56 16.40 1.69
C VAL A 44 -3.02 16.14 3.10
N LEU A 45 -3.59 16.80 4.12
CA LEU A 45 -3.17 16.64 5.50
C LEU A 45 -3.37 15.20 6.00
N SER A 46 -4.46 14.55 5.60
CA SER A 46 -4.74 13.15 5.92
C SER A 46 -3.67 12.21 5.34
N VAL A 47 -3.29 12.40 4.07
CA VAL A 47 -2.22 11.62 3.43
C VAL A 47 -0.89 11.80 4.16
N PHE A 48 -0.51 13.06 4.44
CA PHE A 48 0.69 13.36 5.22
C PHE A 48 0.65 12.71 6.61
N PHE A 49 -0.49 12.79 7.30
CA PHE A 49 -0.66 12.19 8.61
C PHE A 49 -0.54 10.67 8.56
N MET A 50 -1.10 10.00 7.53
CA MET A 50 -0.92 8.56 7.32
C MET A 50 0.54 8.18 7.12
N ILE A 51 1.28 8.93 6.30
CA ILE A 51 2.72 8.72 6.07
C ILE A 51 3.49 8.88 7.37
N LEU A 52 3.26 9.96 8.11
CA LEU A 52 3.93 10.23 9.39
C LEU A 52 3.58 9.19 10.44
N ARG A 53 2.32 8.76 10.52
CA ARG A 53 1.87 7.70 11.43
C ARG A 53 2.51 6.36 11.08
N ASN A 54 2.61 6.04 9.79
CA ASN A 54 3.29 4.83 9.30
C ASN A 54 4.78 4.86 9.63
N ILE A 55 5.46 5.99 9.40
CA ILE A 55 6.87 6.18 9.76
C ILE A 55 7.08 6.05 11.27
N LYS A 56 6.21 6.63 12.08
CA LYS A 56 6.28 6.55 13.55
C LYS A 56 6.01 5.13 14.05
N ALA A 57 5.09 4.40 13.41
CA ALA A 57 4.82 3.00 13.71
C ALA A 57 6.00 2.09 13.31
N ALA A 58 6.60 2.30 12.14
CA ALA A 58 7.78 1.57 11.67
C ALA A 58 8.99 1.81 12.59
N ARG A 59 9.22 3.05 13.03
CA ARG A 59 10.29 3.38 13.99
C ARG A 59 10.09 2.67 15.35
N ARG A 60 8.84 2.52 15.82
CA ARG A 60 8.55 1.75 17.03
C ARG A 60 8.82 0.25 16.88
N ALA A 61 8.73 -0.27 15.65
CA ALA A 61 9.10 -1.64 15.31
C ALA A 61 10.61 -1.82 15.05
N GLY A 62 11.45 -0.82 15.36
CA GLY A 62 12.91 -0.90 15.16
C GLY A 62 13.37 -0.83 13.71
N MET A 63 12.46 -0.43 12.81
CA MET A 63 12.64 -0.51 11.37
C MET A 63 12.72 0.93 10.83
N ASN A 64 13.85 1.32 10.26
CA ASN A 64 14.10 2.70 9.83
C ASN A 64 13.61 2.91 8.39
N PRO A 65 12.47 3.59 8.16
CA PRO A 65 11.81 3.62 6.85
C PRO A 65 12.58 4.40 5.77
N ALA A 66 13.56 5.21 6.18
CA ALA A 66 14.42 5.96 5.25
C ALA A 66 15.47 5.07 4.55
N THR A 67 15.80 3.90 5.11
CA THR A 67 16.79 2.96 4.54
C THR A 67 16.19 1.61 4.15
N MET A 68 14.88 1.42 4.38
CA MET A 68 14.19 0.16 4.08
C MET A 68 14.36 -0.34 2.65
N GLN A 69 14.41 0.54 1.65
CA GLN A 69 14.52 0.07 0.26
C GLN A 69 15.87 -0.61 0.01
N THR A 70 16.96 -0.02 0.51
CA THR A 70 18.31 -0.52 0.35
C THR A 70 18.62 -1.67 1.31
N ASP A 71 18.19 -1.59 2.57
CA ASP A 71 18.41 -2.64 3.56
C ASP A 71 17.55 -3.88 3.26
N LEU A 72 16.32 -3.70 2.75
CA LEU A 72 15.47 -4.81 2.32
C LEU A 72 15.97 -5.39 1.00
N ALA A 73 16.43 -4.57 0.04
CA ALA A 73 17.06 -5.08 -1.18
C ALA A 73 18.35 -5.84 -0.86
N ALA A 74 19.23 -5.29 -0.01
CA ALA A 74 20.46 -5.95 0.41
C ALA A 74 20.16 -7.23 1.21
N LYS A 75 19.18 -7.20 2.11
CA LYS A 75 18.77 -8.39 2.88
C LYS A 75 18.00 -9.40 2.04
N VAL A 76 17.29 -9.02 0.99
CA VAL A 76 16.67 -9.95 0.03
C VAL A 76 17.74 -10.56 -0.87
N MET A 77 18.69 -9.77 -1.37
CA MET A 77 19.84 -10.26 -2.14
C MET A 77 20.75 -11.17 -1.32
N ASN A 78 20.88 -10.92 -0.01
CA ASN A 78 21.76 -11.67 0.88
C ASN A 78 21.04 -12.72 1.75
N SER A 79 19.70 -12.75 1.74
CA SER A 79 18.94 -13.80 2.42
C SER A 79 18.69 -14.94 1.46
N GLY A 80 18.82 -16.16 1.97
CA GLY A 80 18.48 -17.39 1.25
C GLY A 80 17.01 -17.52 0.84
N LEU A 81 16.22 -16.43 0.83
CA LEU A 81 14.90 -16.37 0.20
C LEU A 81 14.98 -16.51 -1.33
N LEU A 82 16.10 -16.12 -1.93
CA LEU A 82 16.41 -16.33 -3.36
C LEU A 82 17.38 -17.50 -3.61
N ALA A 83 17.99 -18.04 -2.55
CA ALA A 83 18.81 -19.24 -2.69
C ALA A 83 17.88 -20.44 -2.92
N PRO A 84 18.12 -21.27 -3.94
CA PRO A 84 17.42 -22.55 -4.08
C PRO A 84 17.49 -23.31 -2.76
N ALA A 85 16.35 -23.80 -2.27
CA ALA A 85 16.33 -24.61 -1.06
C ALA A 85 17.42 -25.69 -1.16
N PRO A 86 18.29 -25.86 -0.15
CA PRO A 86 19.40 -26.79 -0.24
C PRO A 86 18.86 -28.18 -0.56
N SER A 87 19.48 -28.85 -1.53
CA SER A 87 19.07 -30.18 -1.98
C SER A 87 19.07 -31.16 -0.80
N LYS A 88 18.28 -32.23 -0.90
CA LYS A 88 18.24 -33.26 0.15
C LYS A 88 19.63 -33.84 0.43
N GLU A 89 20.45 -34.00 -0.60
CA GLU A 89 21.84 -34.45 -0.49
C GLU A 89 22.71 -33.46 0.31
N ALA A 90 22.58 -32.15 0.04
CA ALA A 90 23.32 -31.12 0.78
C ALA A 90 22.96 -31.12 2.27
N ARG A 91 21.67 -31.28 2.60
CA ARG A 91 21.21 -31.38 3.99
C ARG A 91 21.73 -32.63 4.70
N LEU A 92 21.79 -33.76 3.99
CA LEU A 92 22.34 -35.00 4.55
C LEU A 92 23.85 -34.90 4.78
N ALA A 93 24.59 -34.28 3.86
CA ALA A 93 26.02 -34.05 4.01
C ALA A 93 26.34 -33.12 5.19
N GLU A 94 25.52 -32.09 5.43
CA GLU A 94 25.64 -31.23 6.61
C GLU A 94 25.37 -31.99 7.91
N LEU A 95 24.36 -32.86 7.92
CA LEU A 95 24.04 -33.70 9.07
C LEU A 95 25.20 -34.68 9.40
N ASP A 96 25.85 -35.24 8.37
CA ASP A 96 27.04 -36.07 8.52
C ASP A 96 28.23 -35.27 9.08
N ASP A 97 28.46 -34.03 8.62
CA ASP A 97 29.50 -33.14 9.19
C ASP A 97 29.25 -32.86 10.68
N LEU A 98 28.00 -32.60 11.07
CA LEU A 98 27.62 -32.37 12.46
C LEU A 98 27.88 -33.59 13.34
N LEU A 99 27.66 -34.80 12.83
CA LEU A 99 27.97 -36.03 13.55
C LEU A 99 29.49 -36.25 13.67
N VAL A 100 30.25 -36.01 12.59
CA VAL A 100 31.72 -36.12 12.60
C VAL A 100 32.35 -35.15 13.59
N ARG A 101 31.77 -33.95 13.72
CA ARG A 101 32.17 -32.94 14.69
C ARG A 101 31.62 -33.19 16.10
N SER A 102 30.86 -34.27 16.29
CA SER A 102 30.21 -34.65 17.55
C SER A 102 29.30 -33.55 18.13
N VAL A 103 28.72 -32.72 17.26
CA VAL A 103 27.72 -31.69 17.65
C VAL A 103 26.37 -32.33 17.96
N ILE A 104 26.07 -33.43 17.27
CA ILE A 104 24.87 -34.25 17.45
C ILE A 104 25.27 -35.69 17.80
N SER A 105 24.40 -36.38 18.52
CA SER A 105 24.56 -37.81 18.81
C SER A 105 24.12 -38.68 17.62
N ALA A 106 24.57 -39.94 17.60
CA ALA A 106 24.17 -40.90 16.57
C ALA A 106 22.65 -41.15 16.54
N ALA A 107 21.98 -41.11 17.69
CA ALA A 107 20.52 -41.27 17.76
C ALA A 107 19.76 -40.06 17.17
N GLU A 108 20.28 -38.86 17.38
CA GLU A 108 19.72 -37.62 16.79
C GLU A 108 19.96 -37.58 15.28
N HIS A 109 21.14 -38.01 14.83
CA HIS A 109 21.46 -38.15 13.40
C HIS A 109 20.50 -39.11 12.68
N GLU A 110 20.25 -40.29 13.23
CA GLU A 110 19.37 -41.28 12.61
C GLU A 110 17.91 -40.76 12.51
N THR A 111 17.44 -40.07 13.55
CA THR A 111 16.11 -39.45 13.56
C THR A 111 15.99 -38.35 12.50
N ALA A 112 16.97 -37.45 12.44
CA ALA A 112 16.98 -36.35 11.46
C ALA A 112 17.15 -36.85 10.02
N ARG A 113 17.91 -37.94 9.81
CA ARG A 113 18.06 -38.57 8.49
C ARG A 113 16.75 -39.16 7.99
N MET A 114 15.99 -39.82 8.87
CA MET A 114 14.66 -40.33 8.53
C MET A 114 13.68 -39.21 8.19
N GLU A 115 13.76 -38.06 8.87
CA GLU A 115 12.91 -36.90 8.61
C GLU A 115 13.19 -36.28 7.23
N ILE A 116 14.47 -36.08 6.89
CA ILE A 116 14.89 -35.52 5.59
C ILE A 116 14.53 -36.44 4.42
N LEU A 117 14.70 -37.76 4.60
CA LEU A 117 14.33 -38.75 3.59
C LEU A 117 12.80 -38.92 3.47
N GLY A 118 12.08 -38.81 4.58
CA GLY A 118 10.61 -38.90 4.67
C GLY A 118 9.87 -37.70 4.05
N GLY A 119 10.55 -36.57 3.85
CA GLY A 119 10.04 -35.44 3.06
C GLY A 119 8.90 -34.64 3.70
N ARG A 120 8.87 -34.53 5.03
CA ARG A 120 8.02 -33.55 5.73
C ARG A 120 8.67 -32.16 5.75
#